data_AF-A0A357MRC9-F1
#
_entry.id   AF-A0A357MRC9-F1
#
_cell.length_a   1.000
_cell.length_b   1.000
_cell.length_c   1.000
_cell.angle_alpha   90.00
_cell.angle_beta   90.00
_cell.angle_gamma   90.00
#
_symmetry.space_group_name_H-M   'P 1'
#
loop_
_entity.id
_entity.type
_entity.pdbx_description
1 polymer ?
#
loop_
_entity_poly.entity_id
_entity_poly.type
_entity_poly.pdbx_seq_one_letter_code
_entity_poly.pdbx_strand_id
1 'polypeptide(L)'
;APPISTFPQGLPIIFGPEERELEIFTLYKKMQLLFEPLDLTVKQLILSPQHHWEILLSNNAVVYLKEAEPLSQLELLVNLYRKITADREKEPKSIDLRYNSGLAVKWE
;
A
#
# COMPACT_ATOMS: atom_id res chain seq x y z
N ALA A 1 -22.11 14.97 -14.23
CA ALA A 1 -20.69 14.58 -14.12
C ALA A 1 -20.04 14.70 -15.49
N PRO A 2 -18.72 14.99 -15.59
CA PRO A 2 -18.04 15.02 -16.88
C PRO A 2 -17.99 13.62 -17.53
N PRO A 3 -17.79 13.51 -18.86
CA PRO A 3 -17.73 12.22 -19.55
C PRO A 3 -16.58 11.34 -19.03
N ILE A 4 -16.80 10.01 -18.93
CA ILE A 4 -15.78 9.05 -18.46
C ILE A 4 -14.49 9.17 -19.27
N SER A 5 -14.59 9.47 -20.56
CA SER A 5 -13.44 9.68 -21.46
C SER A 5 -12.52 10.86 -21.07
N THR A 6 -12.99 11.75 -20.20
CA THR A 6 -12.20 12.89 -19.68
C THR A 6 -11.52 12.59 -18.36
N PHE A 7 -11.77 11.42 -17.76
CA PHE A 7 -11.12 11.06 -16.51
C PHE A 7 -9.64 10.75 -16.78
N PRO A 8 -8.74 11.16 -15.86
CA PRO A 8 -7.34 10.78 -15.94
C PRO A 8 -7.21 9.25 -16.00
N GLN A 9 -6.26 8.76 -16.80
CA GLN A 9 -5.89 7.34 -16.76
C GLN A 9 -5.04 7.06 -15.52
N GLY A 10 -5.07 5.80 -15.04
CA GLY A 10 -4.24 5.36 -13.92
C GLY A 10 -4.68 5.88 -12.55
N LEU A 11 -5.97 6.19 -12.38
CA LEU A 11 -6.51 6.54 -11.06
C LEU A 11 -6.38 5.35 -10.09
N PRO A 12 -6.06 5.62 -8.82
CA PRO A 12 -6.01 4.59 -7.80
C PRO A 12 -7.41 4.02 -7.56
N ILE A 13 -7.47 2.74 -7.24
CA ILE A 13 -8.68 2.10 -6.76
C ILE A 13 -8.71 2.20 -5.23
N ILE A 14 -9.74 2.80 -4.67
CA ILE A 14 -9.86 2.98 -3.21
C ILE A 14 -11.17 2.35 -2.74
N PHE A 15 -11.07 1.46 -1.74
CA PHE A 15 -12.22 0.78 -1.15
C PHE A 15 -12.20 0.86 0.38
N GLY A 16 -13.36 1.02 0.99
CA GLY A 16 -13.55 0.98 2.43
C GLY A 16 -14.94 1.46 2.85
N PRO A 17 -15.22 1.50 4.16
CA PRO A 17 -16.47 2.02 4.71
C PRO A 17 -16.70 3.50 4.32
N GLU A 18 -17.95 3.83 3.97
CA GLU A 18 -18.36 5.16 3.50
C GLU A 18 -18.09 6.23 4.56
N GLU A 19 -18.31 5.90 5.83
CA GLU A 19 -18.08 6.79 6.97
C GLU A 19 -16.60 7.14 7.21
N ARG A 20 -15.66 6.50 6.49
CA ARG A 20 -14.21 6.75 6.59
C ARG A 20 -13.56 7.25 5.30
N GLU A 21 -14.34 7.69 4.31
CA GLU A 21 -13.83 8.14 3.00
C GLU A 21 -12.68 9.15 3.14
N LEU A 22 -12.87 10.21 3.93
CA LEU A 22 -11.88 11.27 4.10
C LEU A 22 -10.58 10.75 4.74
N GLU A 23 -10.70 9.86 5.71
CA GLU A 23 -9.55 9.25 6.37
C GLU A 23 -8.76 8.38 5.40
N ILE A 24 -9.45 7.48 4.68
CA ILE A 24 -8.85 6.59 3.69
C ILE A 24 -8.12 7.41 2.62
N PHE A 25 -8.76 8.46 2.09
CA PHE A 25 -8.14 9.31 1.07
C PHE A 25 -6.95 10.10 1.60
N THR A 26 -7.00 10.55 2.86
CA THR A 26 -5.86 11.21 3.51
C THR A 26 -4.69 10.24 3.70
N LEU A 27 -4.97 9.00 4.13
CA LEU A 27 -3.95 7.97 4.26
C LEU A 27 -3.36 7.60 2.91
N TYR A 28 -4.18 7.40 1.87
CA TYR A 28 -3.72 7.17 0.51
C TYR A 28 -2.67 8.20 0.06
N LYS A 29 -2.96 9.50 0.23
CA LYS A 29 -2.01 10.56 -0.14
C LYS A 29 -0.69 10.46 0.63
N LYS A 30 -0.73 10.16 1.93
CA LYS A 30 0.48 9.99 2.73
C LYS A 30 1.27 8.75 2.31
N MET A 31 0.59 7.63 2.07
CA MET A 31 1.21 6.39 1.61
C MET A 31 1.89 6.57 0.26
N GLN A 32 1.25 7.29 -0.67
CA GLN A 32 1.82 7.63 -1.97
C GLN A 32 3.17 8.35 -1.81
N LEU A 33 3.24 9.38 -0.96
CA LEU A 33 4.47 10.13 -0.69
C LEU A 33 5.56 9.26 -0.04
N LEU A 34 5.19 8.31 0.80
CA LEU A 34 6.13 7.39 1.45
C LEU A 34 6.76 6.41 0.44
N PHE A 35 6.04 6.01 -0.60
CA PHE A 35 6.55 5.10 -1.63
C PHE A 35 7.34 5.77 -2.76
N GLU A 36 7.19 7.09 -2.96
CA GLU A 36 7.90 7.84 -4.01
C GLU A 36 9.43 7.62 -4.03
N PRO A 37 10.16 7.62 -2.88
CA PRO A 37 11.61 7.39 -2.88
C PRO A 37 12.04 5.99 -3.31
N LEU A 38 11.10 5.07 -3.48
CA LEU A 38 11.32 3.70 -3.96
C LEU A 38 10.90 3.52 -5.42
N ASP A 39 10.48 4.59 -6.11
CA ASP A 39 9.90 4.56 -7.46
C ASP A 39 8.64 3.67 -7.55
N LEU A 40 7.92 3.54 -6.43
CA LEU A 40 6.70 2.77 -6.30
C LEU A 40 5.48 3.69 -6.15
N THR A 41 4.34 3.28 -6.71
CA THR A 41 3.07 4.00 -6.56
C THR A 41 1.96 3.08 -6.05
N VAL A 42 1.00 3.66 -5.34
CA VAL A 42 -0.18 2.94 -4.84
C VAL A 42 -1.23 2.84 -5.94
N LYS A 43 -1.42 1.64 -6.49
CA LYS A 43 -2.47 1.32 -7.47
C LYS A 43 -3.82 1.08 -6.81
N GLN A 44 -3.82 0.50 -5.61
CA GLN A 44 -5.04 0.22 -4.86
C GLN A 44 -4.82 0.35 -3.36
N LEU A 45 -5.81 0.89 -2.65
CA LEU A 45 -5.88 0.92 -1.20
C LEU A 45 -7.23 0.37 -0.73
N ILE A 46 -7.21 -0.67 0.09
CA ILE A 46 -8.42 -1.24 0.71
C ILE A 46 -8.31 -1.14 2.22
N LEU A 47 -9.33 -0.58 2.86
CA LEU A 47 -9.60 -0.81 4.28
C LEU A 47 -10.57 -1.99 4.39
N SER A 48 -10.04 -3.15 4.78
CA SER A 48 -10.80 -4.39 4.84
C SER A 48 -11.79 -4.41 6.01
N PRO A 49 -12.96 -5.08 5.88
CA PRO A 49 -13.86 -5.37 7.01
C PRO A 49 -13.20 -6.15 8.16
N GLN A 50 -12.07 -6.82 7.92
CA GLN A 50 -11.27 -7.49 8.96
C GLN A 50 -10.16 -6.59 9.54
N HIS A 51 -10.39 -5.27 9.56
CA HIS A 51 -9.56 -4.27 10.24
C HIS A 51 -8.07 -4.29 9.86
N HIS A 52 -7.79 -4.32 8.56
CA HIS A 52 -6.44 -4.19 8.02
C HIS A 52 -6.43 -3.41 6.71
N TRP A 53 -5.27 -2.82 6.40
CA TRP A 53 -5.03 -2.20 5.10
C TRP A 53 -4.40 -3.19 4.15
N GLU A 54 -4.86 -3.17 2.90
CA GLU A 54 -4.23 -3.84 1.76
C GLU A 54 -3.84 -2.77 0.74
N ILE A 55 -2.57 -2.81 0.31
CA ILE A 55 -2.02 -1.85 -0.65
C ILE A 55 -1.46 -2.64 -1.83
N LEU A 56 -1.99 -2.40 -3.04
CA LEU A 56 -1.39 -2.90 -4.27
C LEU A 56 -0.42 -1.85 -4.83
N LEU A 57 0.82 -2.25 -5.07
CA LEU A 57 1.86 -1.36 -5.58
C LEU A 57 2.04 -1.49 -7.10
N SER A 58 2.75 -0.53 -7.70
CA SER A 58 3.02 -0.47 -9.14
C SER A 58 3.73 -1.71 -9.69
N ASN A 59 4.60 -2.34 -8.89
CA ASN A 59 5.29 -3.59 -9.18
C ASN A 59 4.45 -4.86 -8.92
N ASN A 60 3.15 -4.69 -8.60
CA ASN A 60 2.19 -5.75 -8.25
C ASN A 60 2.43 -6.44 -6.90
N ALA A 61 3.33 -5.91 -6.06
CA ALA A 61 3.45 -6.36 -4.68
C ALA A 61 2.21 -5.94 -3.86
N VAL A 62 1.75 -6.83 -2.98
CA VAL A 62 0.68 -6.54 -2.03
C VAL A 62 1.26 -6.32 -0.63
N VAL A 63 0.99 -5.17 -0.02
CA VAL A 63 1.39 -4.87 1.35
C VAL A 63 0.19 -4.94 2.29
N TYR A 64 0.34 -5.69 3.39
CA TYR A 64 -0.66 -5.79 4.44
C TYR A 64 -0.20 -5.08 5.70
N LEU A 65 -1.02 -4.15 6.18
CA LEU A 65 -0.77 -3.37 7.41
C LEU A 65 -1.94 -3.53 8.38
N LYS A 66 -1.70 -3.37 9.67
CA LYS A 66 -2.76 -3.25 10.67
C LYS A 66 -3.48 -1.93 10.50
N GLU A 67 -4.76 -1.91 10.84
CA GLU A 67 -5.54 -0.68 10.82
C GLU A 67 -5.04 0.36 11.84
N ALA A 68 -4.56 -0.08 13.01
CA ALA A 68 -4.26 0.81 14.13
C ALA A 68 -3.08 1.77 13.87
N GLU A 69 -2.02 1.31 13.18
CA GLU A 69 -0.76 2.07 13.04
C GLU A 69 -0.14 1.99 11.62
N PRO A 70 -0.92 2.23 10.54
CA PRO A 70 -0.49 1.94 9.18
C PRO A 70 0.72 2.78 8.74
N LEU A 71 0.79 4.05 9.13
CA LEU A 71 1.90 4.93 8.70
C LEU A 71 3.23 4.51 9.32
N SER A 72 3.27 4.18 10.61
CA SER A 72 4.49 3.72 11.28
C SER A 72 4.97 2.37 10.73
N GLN A 73 4.04 1.47 10.42
CA GLN A 73 4.39 0.22 9.75
C GLN A 73 4.92 0.47 8.34
N LEU A 74 4.33 1.41 7.61
CA LEU A 74 4.77 1.74 6.26
C LEU A 74 6.14 2.43 6.24
N GLU A 75 6.42 3.32 7.19
CA GLU A 75 7.75 3.92 7.38
C GLU A 75 8.82 2.84 7.64
N LEU A 76 8.52 1.86 8.50
CA LEU A 76 9.40 0.71 8.72
C LEU A 76 9.64 -0.06 7.42
N LEU A 77 8.58 -0.32 6.63
CA LEU A 77 8.71 -1.00 5.36
C LEU A 77 9.61 -0.21 4.40
N VAL A 78 9.38 1.08 4.21
CA VAL A 78 10.15 1.92 3.27
C VAL A 78 11.64 1.91 3.64
N ASN A 79 11.95 2.00 4.93
CA ASN A 79 13.33 1.96 5.43
C ASN A 79 14.02 0.60 5.19
N LEU A 80 13.25 -0.50 5.18
CA LEU A 80 13.78 -1.85 4.98
C LEU A 80 13.69 -2.34 3.54
N TYR A 81 12.89 -1.70 2.68
CA TYR A 81 12.51 -2.23 1.38
C TYR A 81 13.72 -2.57 0.51
N ARG A 82 14.63 -1.59 0.32
CA ARG A 82 15.85 -1.80 -0.49
C ARG A 82 16.73 -2.91 0.07
N LYS A 83 16.77 -3.10 1.39
CA LYS A 83 17.53 -4.19 2.02
C LYS A 83 16.85 -5.55 1.80
N ILE A 84 15.52 -5.60 1.84
CA ILE A 84 14.74 -6.81 1.59
C ILE A 84 14.92 -7.29 0.13
N THR A 85 15.00 -6.36 -0.81
CA THR A 85 15.05 -6.66 -2.26
C THR A 85 16.45 -6.69 -2.87
N ALA A 86 17.50 -6.26 -2.14
CA ALA A 86 18.86 -6.12 -2.68
C ALA A 86 19.42 -7.36 -3.41
N ASP A 87 19.15 -8.57 -2.90
CA ASP A 87 19.71 -9.82 -3.41
C ASP A 87 18.67 -10.69 -4.15
N ARG A 88 17.62 -10.07 -4.70
CA ARG A 88 16.48 -10.77 -5.28
C ARG A 88 16.22 -10.28 -6.69
N GLU A 89 16.21 -11.21 -7.64
CA GLU A 89 15.90 -10.91 -9.05
C GLU A 89 14.40 -10.63 -9.28
N LYS A 90 13.54 -11.12 -8.38
CA LYS A 90 12.09 -10.97 -8.46
C LYS A 90 11.59 -10.02 -7.40
N GLU A 91 10.58 -9.23 -7.76
CA GLU A 91 9.83 -8.41 -6.81
C GLU A 91 9.03 -9.28 -5.82
N PRO A 92 8.80 -8.82 -4.59
CA PRO A 92 7.92 -9.50 -3.65
C PRO A 92 6.51 -9.65 -4.21
N LYS A 93 5.90 -10.82 -4.05
CA LYS A 93 4.47 -11.00 -4.26
C LYS A 93 3.67 -10.33 -3.15
N SER A 94 4.10 -10.48 -1.91
CA SER A 94 3.47 -9.78 -0.78
C SER A 94 4.41 -9.53 0.38
N ILE A 95 4.13 -8.48 1.14
CA ILE A 95 4.81 -8.13 2.39
C ILE A 95 3.76 -7.92 3.47
N ASP A 96 3.80 -8.71 4.53
CA ASP A 96 2.83 -8.66 5.63
C ASP A 96 3.49 -8.13 6.91
N LEU A 97 3.04 -6.96 7.36
CA LEU A 97 3.50 -6.31 8.58
C LEU A 97 2.51 -6.47 9.75
N ARG A 98 1.48 -7.30 9.63
CA ARG A 98 0.46 -7.44 10.68
C ARG A 98 0.96 -8.17 11.94
N TYR A 99 2.18 -8.67 11.94
CA TYR A 99 2.78 -9.37 13.08
C TYR A 99 3.54 -8.40 13.99
N ASN A 100 3.45 -8.59 15.30
CA ASN A 100 4.17 -7.75 16.28
C ASN A 100 5.69 -7.92 16.21
N SER A 101 6.18 -9.08 15.73
CA SER A 101 7.58 -9.47 15.80
C SER A 101 8.38 -9.17 14.53
N GLY A 102 7.79 -8.48 13.53
CA GLY A 102 8.49 -8.14 12.29
C GLY A 102 7.59 -8.18 11.06
N LEU A 103 8.19 -8.53 9.91
CA LEU A 103 7.53 -8.60 8.61
C LEU A 103 7.77 -9.96 7.95
N ALA A 104 6.79 -10.43 7.17
CA ALA A 104 6.91 -11.63 6.35
C ALA A 104 6.90 -11.26 4.87
N VAL A 105 7.79 -11.85 4.07
CA VAL A 105 7.89 -11.61 2.63
C VAL A 105 7.61 -12.89 1.87
N LYS A 106 6.71 -12.82 0.89
CA LYS A 106 6.40 -13.89 -0.05
C LYS A 106 6.88 -13.51 -1.44
N TRP A 107 7.59 -14.42 -2.11
CA TRP A 107 8.21 -14.18 -3.43
C TRP A 107 7.49 -14.90 -4.57
N GLU A 108 6.70 -15.95 -4.29
CA GLU A 108 5.95 -16.78 -5.26
C GLU A 108 4.55 -17.10 -4.73
#